data_AF-A0A537C1F4-F1
#
_entry.id   AF-A0A537C1F4-F1
#
_cell.length_a   1.000
_cell.length_b   1.000
_cell.length_c   1.000
_cell.angle_alpha   90.00
_cell.angle_beta   90.00
_cell.angle_gamma   90.00
#
_symmetry.space_group_name_H-M   'P 1'
#
loop_
_entity.id
_entity.type
_entity.pdbx_description
1 polymer ?
#
loop_
_entity_poly.entity_id
_entity_poly.type
_entity_poly.pdbx_seq_one_letter_code
_entity_poly.pdbx_strand_id
1 'polypeptide(L)'
;MEKLQLLAMVQAYTGIGVGLMIGLGAAGACIGVGIMCSRFLEAAARQPELTNSLQGKVFLLLGLIDASFIIGLGIAMFFAFANPLAAAFR
;
A
#
# COMPACT_ATOMS: atom_id res chain seq x y z
N MET A 1 -4.00 20.55 -31.04
CA MET A 1 -2.63 20.06 -30.79
C MET A 1 -2.22 20.30 -29.34
N GLU A 2 -2.34 21.53 -28.84
CA GLU A 2 -1.96 21.90 -27.46
C GLU A 2 -2.74 21.15 -26.35
N LYS A 3 -4.07 21.05 -26.46
CA LYS A 3 -4.92 20.30 -25.51
C LYS A 3 -4.53 18.81 -25.39
N LEU A 4 -4.12 18.19 -26.50
CA LEU A 4 -3.67 16.79 -26.53
C LEU A 4 -2.32 16.62 -25.83
N GLN A 5 -1.42 17.59 -25.99
CA GLN A 5 -0.12 17.59 -25.31
C GLN A 5 -0.27 17.75 -23.79
N LEU A 6 -1.17 18.63 -23.33
CA LEU A 6 -1.47 18.81 -21.91
C LEU A 6 -2.06 17.52 -21.29
N LEU A 7 -2.98 16.84 -21.98
CA LEU A 7 -3.52 15.56 -21.55
C LEU A 7 -2.43 14.48 -21.41
N ALA A 8 -1.51 14.40 -22.37
CA ALA A 8 -0.40 13.46 -22.32
C ALA A 8 0.53 13.72 -21.13
N MET A 9 0.81 15.00 -20.82
CA MET A 9 1.62 15.35 -19.64
C MET A 9 0.91 14.96 -18.33
N VAL A 10 -0.39 15.24 -18.20
CA VAL A 10 -1.17 14.85 -17.01
C VAL A 10 -1.15 13.34 -16.81
N GLN A 11 -1.32 12.55 -17.87
CA GLN A 11 -1.23 11.09 -17.78
C GLN A 11 0.16 10.61 -17.38
N ALA A 12 1.22 11.18 -17.95
CA ALA A 12 2.60 10.83 -17.61
C ALA A 12 2.90 11.08 -16.12
N TYR A 13 2.57 12.27 -15.61
CA TYR A 13 2.78 12.58 -14.18
C TYR A 13 1.90 11.75 -13.25
N THR A 14 0.66 11.46 -13.66
CA THR A 14 -0.23 10.58 -12.88
C THR A 14 0.36 9.16 -12.80
N GLY A 15 0.88 8.62 -13.90
CA GLY A 15 1.51 7.30 -13.92
C GLY A 15 2.70 7.21 -12.96
N ILE A 16 3.55 8.24 -12.93
CA ILE A 16 4.68 8.32 -11.98
C ILE A 16 4.16 8.40 -10.54
N GLY A 17 3.16 9.26 -10.27
CA GLY A 17 2.55 9.39 -8.94
C GLY A 17 1.95 8.09 -8.42
N VAL A 18 1.17 7.39 -9.26
CA VAL A 18 0.59 6.08 -8.95
C VAL A 18 1.68 5.05 -8.67
N GLY A 19 2.72 5.00 -9.50
CA GLY A 19 3.87 4.10 -9.31
C GLY A 19 4.57 4.33 -7.97
N LEU A 20 4.78 5.58 -7.57
CA LEU A 20 5.39 5.93 -6.29
C LEU A 20 4.49 5.58 -5.10
N MET A 21 3.19 5.89 -5.18
CA MET A 21 2.23 5.57 -4.12
C MET A 21 2.17 4.07 -3.83
N ILE A 22 2.07 3.25 -4.88
CA ILE A 22 1.98 1.80 -4.74
C ILE A 22 3.34 1.22 -4.36
N GLY A 23 4.42 1.64 -5.01
CA GLY A 23 5.77 1.10 -4.80
C GLY A 23 6.28 1.36 -3.38
N LEU A 24 6.18 2.61 -2.92
CA LEU A 24 6.62 2.98 -1.56
C LEU A 24 5.68 2.37 -0.49
N GLY A 25 4.37 2.35 -0.75
CA GLY A 25 3.41 1.71 0.14
C GLY A 25 3.65 0.21 0.30
N ALA A 26 3.88 -0.51 -0.81
CA ALA A 26 4.16 -1.93 -0.80
C ALA A 26 5.47 -2.26 -0.09
N ALA A 27 6.52 -1.46 -0.32
CA ALA A 27 7.79 -1.63 0.38
C ALA A 27 7.63 -1.47 1.90
N GLY A 28 6.90 -0.44 2.35
CA GLY A 28 6.60 -0.22 3.77
C GLY A 28 5.81 -1.37 4.40
N ALA A 29 4.78 -1.87 3.72
CA ALA A 29 3.99 -3.01 4.19
C ALA A 29 4.84 -4.29 4.32
N CYS A 30 5.60 -4.65 3.27
CA CYS A 30 6.46 -5.84 3.29
C CYS A 30 7.51 -5.79 4.41
N ILE A 31 8.13 -4.63 4.65
CA ILE A 31 9.09 -4.45 5.74
C ILE A 31 8.41 -4.59 7.10
N GLY A 32 7.26 -3.93 7.29
CA GLY A 32 6.51 -3.98 8.55
C GLY A 32 6.06 -5.40 8.90
N VAL A 33 5.48 -6.12 7.94
CA VAL A 33 5.05 -7.51 8.11
C VAL A 33 6.25 -8.42 8.38
N GLY A 34 7.35 -8.26 7.63
CA GLY A 34 8.56 -9.07 7.81
C GLY A 34 9.15 -8.95 9.21
N ILE A 35 9.27 -7.72 9.73
CA ILE A 35 9.76 -7.47 11.09
C ILE A 35 8.81 -8.08 12.11
N MET A 36 7.50 -7.84 11.98
CA MET A 36 6.50 -8.35 12.92
C MET A 36 6.50 -9.89 12.97
N CYS A 37 6.48 -10.56 11.82
CA CYS A 37 6.54 -12.02 11.73
C CYS A 37 7.83 -12.59 12.33
N SER A 38 8.98 -11.92 12.13
CA SER A 38 10.25 -12.36 12.74
C SER A 38 10.18 -12.39 14.27
N ARG A 39 9.57 -11.36 14.88
CA ARG A 39 9.40 -11.26 16.33
C ARG A 39 8.38 -12.26 16.85
N PHE A 40 7.32 -12.51 16.09
CA PHE A 40 6.34 -13.55 16.43
C PHE A 40 6.98 -14.94 16.46
N LEU A 41 7.78 -15.29 15.45
CA LEU A 41 8.48 -16.58 15.41
C LEU A 41 9.48 -16.72 16.57
N GLU A 42 10.24 -15.68 16.89
CA GLU A 42 11.14 -15.67 18.06
C GLU A 42 10.37 -15.87 19.38
N ALA A 43 9.22 -15.21 19.55
CA ALA A 43 8.39 -15.33 20.74
C ALA A 43 7.75 -16.72 20.86
N ALA A 44 7.23 -17.27 19.76
CA ALA A 44 6.64 -18.60 19.70
C ALA A 44 7.68 -19.70 20.00
N ALA A 45 8.92 -19.54 19.52
CA ALA A 45 10.01 -20.47 19.80
C ALA A 45 10.45 -20.45 21.28
N ARG A 46 10.40 -19.29 21.94
CA ARG A 46 10.79 -19.15 23.36
C ARG A 46 9.68 -19.56 24.32
N GLN A 47 8.43 -19.25 23.99
CA GLN A 47 7.27 -19.45 24.87
C GLN A 47 6.08 -19.98 24.07
N PRO A 48 6.05 -21.30 23.79
CA PRO A 48 5.02 -21.91 22.95
C PRO A 48 3.61 -21.76 23.55
N GLU A 49 3.49 -21.67 24.87
CA GLU A 49 2.23 -21.47 25.60
C GLU A 49 1.53 -20.14 25.26
N LEU A 50 2.30 -19.11 24.89
CA LEU A 50 1.80 -17.78 24.59
C LEU A 50 1.42 -17.62 23.10
N THR A 51 1.76 -18.58 22.25
CA THR A 51 1.54 -18.54 20.79
C THR A 51 0.08 -18.26 20.42
N ASN A 52 -0.88 -18.92 21.07
CA ASN A 52 -2.30 -18.73 20.80
C ASN A 52 -2.79 -17.31 21.14
N SER A 53 -2.24 -16.70 22.19
CA SER A 53 -2.56 -15.32 22.58
C SER A 53 -1.88 -14.29 21.65
N LEU A 54 -0.63 -14.56 21.23
CA LEU A 54 0.09 -13.71 20.29
C LEU A 54 -0.47 -13.78 18.86
N GLN A 55 -0.97 -14.92 18.41
CA GLN A 55 -1.51 -15.08 17.05
C GLN A 55 -2.67 -14.11 16.77
N GLY A 56 -3.58 -13.91 17.73
CA GLY A 56 -4.67 -12.94 17.61
C GLY A 56 -4.16 -11.50 17.49
N LYS A 57 -3.14 -11.13 18.27
CA LYS A 57 -2.51 -9.80 18.22
C LYS A 57 -1.75 -9.58 16.91
N VAL A 58 -1.08 -10.62 16.42
CA VAL A 58 -0.37 -10.62 15.14
C VAL A 58 -1.34 -10.39 13.99
N PHE A 59 -2.49 -11.07 13.97
CA PHE A 59 -3.49 -10.88 12.92
C PHE A 59 -4.07 -9.46 12.92
N LEU A 60 -4.33 -8.88 14.10
CA LEU A 60 -4.77 -7.49 14.24
C LEU A 60 -3.71 -6.51 13.70
N LEU A 61 -2.44 -6.70 14.09
CA LEU A 61 -1.33 -5.85 13.64
C LEU A 61 -1.06 -6.00 12.14
N LEU A 62 -1.14 -7.22 11.61
CA LEU A 62 -1.03 -7.51 10.19
C LEU A 62 -2.11 -6.76 9.40
N GLY A 63 -3.36 -6.85 9.86
CA GLY A 63 -4.47 -6.12 9.27
C GLY A 63 -4.29 -4.60 9.34
N LEU A 64 -3.70 -4.08 10.42
CA LEU A 64 -3.43 -2.64 10.55
C LEU A 64 -2.34 -2.16 9.58
N ILE A 65 -1.28 -2.94 9.40
CA ILE A 65 -0.22 -2.66 8.42
C ILE A 65 -0.82 -2.60 7.00
N ASP A 66 -1.57 -3.65 6.63
CA ASP A 66 -2.17 -3.75 5.30
C ASP A 66 -3.28 -2.72 5.05
N ALA A 67 -4.03 -2.31 6.08
CA ALA A 67 -5.10 -1.31 5.94
C ALA A 67 -4.57 0.01 5.37
N SER A 68 -3.44 0.50 5.90
CA SER A 68 -2.81 1.73 5.42
C SER A 68 -2.36 1.63 3.96
N PHE A 69 -1.81 0.47 3.56
CA PHE A 69 -1.40 0.20 2.19
C PHE A 69 -2.60 0.12 1.24
N ILE A 70 -3.68 -0.58 1.63
CA ILE A 70 -4.89 -0.73 0.82
C ILE A 70 -5.61 0.62 0.62
N ILE A 71 -5.62 1.50 1.61
CA ILE A 71 -6.14 2.87 1.44
C ILE A 71 -5.33 3.62 0.38
N GLY A 72 -3.99 3.58 0.47
CA GLY A 72 -3.10 4.18 -0.53
C GLY A 72 -3.28 3.58 -1.93
N LEU A 73 -3.42 2.25 -2.01
CA LEU A 73 -3.68 1.53 -3.25
C LEU A 73 -5.02 1.93 -3.86
N GLY A 74 -6.08 2.06 -3.06
CA GLY A 74 -7.41 2.49 -3.51
C GLY A 74 -7.37 3.88 -4.15
N ILE A 75 -6.66 4.82 -3.52
CA ILE A 75 -6.47 6.17 -4.07
C ILE A 75 -5.65 6.12 -5.36
N ALA A 76 -4.57 5.33 -5.39
CA ALA A 76 -3.73 5.18 -6.57
C ALA A 76 -4.52 4.58 -7.75
N MET A 77 -5.38 3.58 -7.51
CA MET A 77 -6.26 2.99 -8.52
C MET A 77 -7.34 3.96 -8.99
N PHE A 78 -7.86 4.80 -8.11
CA PHE A 78 -8.77 5.89 -8.50
C PHE A 78 -8.08 6.86 -9.47
N PHE A 79 -6.84 7.28 -9.21
CA PHE A 79 -6.08 8.11 -10.15
C PHE A 79 -5.68 7.37 -11.42
N ALA A 80 -5.49 6.05 -11.39
CA ALA A 80 -5.14 5.26 -12.57
C ALA A 80 -6.32 5.07 -13.53
N PHE A 81 -7.50 4.70 -13.01
CA PHE A 81 -8.66 4.35 -13.84
C PHE A 81 -9.68 5.49 -14.00
N ALA A 82 -9.81 6.35 -12.99
CA ALA A 82 -10.83 7.39 -12.91
C ALA A 82 -10.20 8.77 -12.66
N ASN A 83 -9.07 9.06 -13.33
CA ASN A 83 -8.30 10.28 -13.11
C ASN A 83 -9.16 11.56 -13.24
N PRO A 84 -9.47 12.27 -12.15
CA PRO A 84 -10.30 13.48 -12.21
C PRO A 84 -9.58 14.61 -12.95
N LEU A 85 -8.24 14.61 -12.95
CA LEU A 85 -7.43 15.61 -13.63
C LEU A 85 -7.54 15.47 -15.16
N ALA A 86 -7.59 14.25 -15.68
CA ALA A 86 -7.79 14.02 -17.12
C ALA A 86 -9.25 14.26 -17.53
N ALA A 87 -10.21 13.97 -16.65
CA ALA A 87 -11.64 14.20 -16.90
C ALA A 87 -12.00 15.69 -16.99
N ALA A 88 -11.33 16.57 -16.23
CA ALA A 88 -11.53 18.02 -16.29
C ALA A 88 -11.14 18.64 -17.65
N PHE A 89 -10.30 17.96 -18.43
CA PHE A 89 -9.86 18.39 -19.75
C PHE A 89 -10.57 17.66 -20.90
N ARG A 90 -11.58 16.82 -20.66
CA ARG A 90 -12.47 16.35 -21.75
C ARG A 90 -13.35 17.51 -22.21
#